data_AF-A0A6T8ZG42-F1
#
_entry.id   AF-A0A6T8ZG42-F1
#
_cell.length_a   1.000
_cell.length_b   1.000
_cell.length_c   1.000
_cell.angle_alpha   90.00
_cell.angle_beta   90.00
_cell.angle_gamma   90.00
#
_symmetry.space_group_name_H-M   'P 1'
#
loop_
_entity.id
_entity.type
_entity.pdbx_description
1 polymer ?
#
loop_
_entity_poly.entity_id
_entity_poly.type
_entity_poly.pdbx_seq_one_letter_code
_entity_poly.pdbx_strand_id
1 'polypeptide(L)'
;WVANAVPKAAQPLYISAVMFAMLFGMYVPVAPLLWYFCKSYMRHRSSLLHQLRCFSFASAQCREESDRVYVQEQVEKWFGSVERFEEFVRVSLAGRVESLLEQQGPVPYRFVFVGVLPHVFSC
;
A
#
# COMPACT_ATOMS: atom_id res chain seq x y z
N TRP A 1 18.06 -20.12 37.55
CA TRP A 1 19.49 -19.89 37.83
C TRP A 1 19.80 -18.39 37.88
N VAL A 2 19.49 -17.59 36.84
CA VAL A 2 19.73 -16.12 36.83
C VAL A 2 18.87 -15.35 37.85
N ALA A 3 17.60 -15.73 38.06
CA ALA A 3 16.70 -15.04 38.99
C ALA A 3 17.15 -15.11 40.48
N ASN A 4 17.98 -16.10 40.83
CA ASN A 4 18.49 -16.30 42.19
C ASN A 4 19.81 -15.55 42.44
N ALA A 5 20.47 -15.05 41.38
CA ALA A 5 21.71 -14.28 41.46
C ALA A 5 21.48 -12.76 41.54
N VAL A 6 20.28 -12.30 41.19
CA VAL A 6 19.91 -10.87 41.21
C VAL A 6 19.34 -10.51 42.59
N PRO A 7 19.85 -9.46 43.26
CA PRO A 7 19.31 -9.02 44.54
C PRO A 7 17.84 -8.60 44.39
N LYS A 8 17.00 -8.95 45.37
CA LYS A 8 15.54 -8.71 45.33
C LYS A 8 15.16 -7.26 44.98
N ALA A 9 15.98 -6.28 45.40
CA ALA A 9 15.79 -4.87 45.09
C ALA A 9 15.98 -4.52 43.60
N ALA A 10 16.80 -5.28 42.85
CA ALA A 10 17.09 -5.05 41.43
C ALA A 10 16.28 -5.94 40.48
N GLN A 11 15.53 -6.92 41.01
CA GLN A 11 14.66 -7.79 40.21
C GLN A 11 13.65 -7.03 39.31
N PRO A 12 12.93 -5.97 39.75
CA PRO A 12 11.98 -5.30 38.87
C PRO A 12 12.66 -4.58 37.70
N LEU A 13 13.85 -4.01 37.92
CA LEU A 13 14.64 -3.36 36.87
C LEU A 13 15.13 -4.37 35.84
N TYR A 14 15.61 -5.53 36.30
CA TYR A 14 16.05 -6.61 35.41
C TYR A 14 14.89 -7.13 34.55
N ILE A 15 13.73 -7.40 35.16
CA ILE A 15 12.53 -7.85 34.44
C ILE A 15 12.08 -6.81 33.42
N SER A 16 12.05 -5.53 33.80
CA SER A 16 11.70 -4.43 32.89
C SER A 16 12.66 -4.34 31.70
N ALA A 17 13.97 -4.43 31.93
CA ALA A 17 14.98 -4.38 30.88
C ALA A 17 14.87 -5.56 29.89
N VAL A 18 14.64 -6.77 30.41
CA VAL A 18 14.46 -7.98 29.60
C VAL A 18 13.18 -7.90 28.75
N MET A 19 12.07 -7.42 29.33
CA MET A 19 10.83 -7.21 28.59
C MET A 19 10.99 -6.17 27.48
N PHE A 20 11.69 -5.07 27.77
CA PHE A 20 11.99 -4.03 26.78
C PHE A 20 12.86 -4.55 25.63
N ALA A 21 13.90 -5.33 25.95
CA ALA A 21 14.78 -5.93 24.96
C ALA A 21 14.04 -6.93 24.05
N MET A 22 13.14 -7.75 24.61
CA MET A 22 12.31 -8.67 23.83
C MET A 22 11.34 -7.95 22.89
N LEU A 23 10.66 -6.91 23.38
CA LEU A 23 9.77 -6.09 22.55
C LEU A 23 10.57 -5.42 21.41
N PHE A 24 11.67 -4.74 21.74
CA PHE A 24 12.50 -4.09 20.72
C PHE A 24 13.06 -5.08 19.69
N GLY A 25 13.59 -6.22 20.13
CA GLY A 25 14.12 -7.24 19.22
C GLY A 25 13.08 -7.76 18.21
N MET A 26 11.80 -7.72 18.58
CA MET A 26 10.70 -8.20 17.76
C MET A 26 10.15 -7.15 16.79
N TYR A 27 9.99 -5.88 17.22
CA TYR A 27 9.44 -4.82 16.35
C TYR A 27 10.48 -4.18 15.45
N VAL A 28 11.75 -4.08 15.87
CA VAL A 28 12.83 -3.47 15.07
C VAL A 28 12.96 -4.10 13.67
N PRO A 29 12.90 -5.43 13.47
CA PRO A 29 12.97 -6.00 12.12
C PRO A 29 11.68 -5.82 11.31
N VAL A 30 10.52 -5.74 11.95
CA VAL A 30 9.21 -5.63 11.27
C VAL A 30 8.91 -4.18 10.87
N ALA A 31 9.36 -3.19 11.65
CA ALA A 31 9.16 -1.78 11.38
C ALA A 31 9.66 -1.29 10.00
N PRO A 32 10.91 -1.59 9.55
CA PRO A 32 11.39 -1.14 8.25
C PRO A 32 10.64 -1.83 7.09
N LEU A 33 10.21 -3.08 7.27
CA LEU A 33 9.39 -3.79 6.29
C LEU A 33 8.02 -3.11 6.14
N LEU A 34 7.31 -2.88 7.25
CA LEU A 34 6.04 -2.17 7.23
C LEU A 34 6.17 -0.78 6.62
N TRP A 35 7.19 -0.03 7.01
CA TRP A 35 7.47 1.28 6.44
C TRP A 35 7.68 1.22 4.92
N TYR A 36 8.51 0.28 4.44
CA TYR A 36 8.77 0.09 3.02
C TYR A 36 7.49 -0.24 2.25
N PHE A 37 6.68 -1.18 2.74
CA PHE A 37 5.42 -1.57 2.10
C PHE A 37 4.40 -0.44 2.09
N CYS A 38 4.20 0.25 3.22
CA CYS A 38 3.29 1.39 3.31
C CYS A 38 3.73 2.53 2.37
N LYS A 39 5.02 2.86 2.34
CA LYS A 39 5.58 3.88 1.45
C LYS A 39 5.40 3.50 -0.02
N SER A 40 5.69 2.25 -0.37
CA SER A 40 5.52 1.74 -1.73
C SER A 40 4.05 1.81 -2.16
N TYR A 41 3.13 1.37 -1.29
CA TYR A 41 1.69 1.42 -1.53
C TYR A 41 1.19 2.86 -1.78
N MET A 42 1.59 3.82 -0.94
CA MET A 42 1.23 5.23 -1.12
C MET A 42 1.80 5.80 -2.43
N ARG A 43 3.02 5.40 -2.81
CA ARG A 43 3.61 5.79 -4.08
C ARG A 43 2.84 5.23 -5.27
N HIS A 44 2.45 3.95 -5.21
CA HIS A 44 1.63 3.33 -6.25
C HIS A 44 0.26 3.99 -6.37
N ARG A 45 -0.39 4.30 -5.25
CA ARG A 45 -1.66 5.04 -5.21
C ARG A 45 -1.55 6.39 -5.91
N SER A 46 -0.53 7.18 -5.54
CA SER A 46 -0.29 8.49 -6.14
C SER A 46 0.05 8.38 -7.63
N SER A 47 0.88 7.40 -8.01
CA SER A 47 1.24 7.14 -9.41
C SER A 47 0.02 6.75 -10.25
N LEU A 48 -0.87 5.91 -9.72
CA LEU A 48 -2.08 5.48 -10.42
C LEU A 48 -3.02 6.67 -10.67
N LEU A 49 -3.27 7.50 -9.64
CA LEU A 49 -4.10 8.69 -9.80
C LEU A 49 -3.49 9.69 -10.79
N HIS A 50 -2.16 9.85 -10.75
CA HIS A 50 -1.45 10.68 -11.72
C HIS A 50 -1.58 10.14 -13.15
N GLN A 51 -1.40 8.83 -13.35
CA GLN A 51 -1.57 8.17 -14.64
C GLN A 51 -2.99 8.33 -15.20
N LEU A 52 -4.03 8.26 -14.36
CA LEU A 52 -5.41 8.48 -14.79
C LEU A 52 -5.66 9.94 -15.17
N ARG A 53 -5.18 10.91 -14.37
CA ARG A 53 -5.37 12.35 -14.64
C ARG A 53 -4.59 12.83 -15.86
N CYS A 54 -3.44 12.23 -16.16
CA CYS A 54 -2.63 12.54 -17.32
C CYS A 54 -2.79 11.52 -18.46
N PHE A 55 -3.81 10.65 -18.40
CA PHE A 55 -4.01 9.60 -19.37
C PHE A 55 -4.17 10.19 -20.77
N SER A 56 -3.47 9.65 -21.77
CA SER A 56 -3.72 9.91 -23.17
C SER A 56 -3.73 8.62 -23.96
N PHE A 57 -4.71 8.47 -24.83
CA PHE A 57 -4.89 7.35 -25.72
C PHE A 57 -3.70 7.18 -26.67
N ALA A 58 -3.11 8.29 -27.15
CA ALA A 58 -1.92 8.24 -28.00
C ALA A 58 -0.73 7.59 -27.28
N SER A 59 -0.54 7.93 -26.00
CA SER A 59 0.53 7.37 -25.15
C SER A 59 0.23 5.99 -24.58
N ALA A 60 -0.98 5.47 -24.77
CA ALA A 60 -1.36 4.16 -24.25
C ALA A 60 -0.54 3.06 -24.95
N GLN A 61 0.00 2.14 -24.15
CA GLN A 61 0.70 0.97 -24.66
C GLN A 61 -0.32 -0.13 -24.91
N CYS A 62 -0.44 -0.56 -26.17
CA CYS A 62 -1.17 -1.76 -26.54
C CYS A 62 -0.20 -2.95 -26.52
N ARG A 63 -0.66 -4.12 -26.07
CA ARG A 63 0.15 -5.34 -26.09
C ARG A 63 0.50 -5.74 -27.52
N GLU A 64 -0.46 -5.57 -28.42
CA GLU A 64 -0.28 -5.71 -29.87
C GLU A 64 -0.69 -4.39 -30.52
N GLU A 65 0.18 -3.82 -31.36
CA GLU A 65 -0.10 -2.51 -31.97
C GLU A 65 -1.21 -2.59 -33.04
N SER A 66 -1.42 -3.77 -33.62
CA SER A 66 -2.56 -4.10 -34.48
C SER A 66 -3.91 -3.93 -33.75
N ASP A 67 -3.97 -4.23 -32.46
CA ASP A 67 -5.19 -4.08 -31.65
C ASP A 67 -5.53 -2.61 -31.39
N ARG A 68 -4.58 -1.68 -31.55
CA ARG A 68 -4.84 -0.25 -31.31
C ARG A 68 -5.97 0.27 -32.20
N VAL A 69 -6.00 -0.17 -33.47
CA VAL A 69 -7.04 0.23 -34.44
C VAL A 69 -8.40 -0.28 -33.97
N TYR A 70 -8.48 -1.55 -33.56
CA TYR A 70 -9.72 -2.13 -33.06
C TYR A 70 -10.21 -1.45 -31.78
N VAL A 71 -9.30 -1.16 -30.84
CA VAL A 71 -9.64 -0.45 -29.60
C VAL A 71 -10.13 0.96 -29.92
N GLN A 72 -9.48 1.67 -30.84
CA GLN A 72 -9.92 3.00 -31.27
C GLN A 72 -11.33 2.97 -31.86
N GLU A 73 -11.62 2.02 -32.77
CA GLU A 73 -12.96 1.84 -33.34
C GLU A 73 -14.02 1.57 -32.26
N GLN A 74 -13.72 0.72 -31.27
CA GLN A 74 -14.65 0.47 -30.17
C GLN A 74 -14.84 1.70 -29.27
N VAL A 75 -13.77 2.45 -29.01
CA VAL A 75 -13.82 3.70 -28.24
C VAL A 75 -14.69 4.73 -28.95
N GLU A 76 -14.48 4.95 -30.24
CA GLU A 76 -15.31 5.86 -31.05
C GLU A 76 -16.76 5.39 -31.09
N LYS A 77 -17.01 4.07 -31.18
CA LYS A 77 -18.37 3.51 -31.14
C LYS A 77 -19.09 3.73 -29.81
N TRP A 78 -18.40 3.63 -28.67
CA TRP A 78 -19.01 3.73 -27.34
C TRP A 78 -19.06 5.16 -26.80
N PHE A 79 -18.00 5.94 -27.01
CA PHE A 79 -17.84 7.29 -26.46
C PHE A 79 -18.06 8.39 -27.51
N GLY A 80 -18.18 8.02 -28.78
CA GLY A 80 -18.34 8.94 -29.91
C GLY A 80 -17.03 9.51 -30.43
N SER A 81 -16.02 9.70 -29.57
CA SER A 81 -14.68 10.13 -29.96
C SER A 81 -13.63 9.72 -28.93
N VAL A 82 -12.37 9.70 -29.35
CA VAL A 82 -11.23 9.42 -28.47
C VAL A 82 -11.07 10.50 -27.40
N GLU A 83 -11.31 11.77 -27.73
CA GLU A 83 -11.20 12.89 -26.79
C GLU A 83 -12.22 12.77 -25.65
N ARG A 84 -13.47 12.38 -25.96
CA ARG A 84 -14.50 12.13 -24.95
C ARG A 84 -14.15 10.96 -24.04
N PHE A 85 -13.51 9.94 -24.58
CA PHE A 85 -12.99 8.84 -23.79
C PHE A 85 -11.85 9.28 -22.87
N GLU A 86 -10.88 10.06 -23.38
CA GLU A 86 -9.81 10.63 -22.55
C GLU A 86 -10.37 11.50 -21.42
N GLU A 87 -11.34 12.37 -21.72
CA GLU A 87 -12.00 13.21 -20.71
C GLU A 87 -12.73 12.36 -19.66
N PHE A 88 -13.45 11.32 -20.10
CA PHE A 88 -14.10 10.37 -19.20
C PHE A 88 -13.09 9.67 -18.27
N VAL A 89 -11.95 9.25 -18.79
CA VAL A 89 -10.89 8.61 -17.99
C VAL A 89 -10.29 9.59 -16.98
N ARG A 90 -9.97 10.81 -17.42
CA ARG A 90 -9.32 11.83 -16.60
C ARG A 90 -10.21 12.39 -15.50
N VAL A 91 -11.52 12.48 -15.73
CA VAL A 91 -12.47 13.09 -14.79
C VAL A 91 -13.26 12.01 -14.05
N SER A 92 -14.12 11.28 -14.77
CA SER A 92 -15.08 10.37 -14.17
C SER A 92 -14.42 9.14 -13.57
N LEU A 93 -13.52 8.48 -14.32
CA LEU A 93 -12.84 7.28 -13.83
C LEU A 93 -11.83 7.63 -12.73
N ALA A 94 -11.01 8.68 -12.93
CA ALA A 94 -10.07 9.14 -11.92
C ALA A 94 -10.77 9.51 -10.60
N GLY A 95 -11.86 10.28 -10.66
CA GLY A 95 -12.63 10.66 -9.46
C GLY A 95 -13.29 9.47 -8.78
N ARG A 96 -13.77 8.48 -9.53
CA ARG A 96 -14.32 7.26 -8.96
C ARG A 96 -13.25 6.40 -8.29
N VAL A 97 -12.06 6.28 -8.90
CA VAL A 97 -10.94 5.56 -8.31
C VAL A 97 -10.43 6.28 -7.06
N GLU A 98 -10.33 7.60 -7.10
CA GLU A 98 -9.96 8.42 -5.94
C GLU A 98 -10.90 8.21 -4.76
N SER A 99 -12.22 8.28 -4.99
CA SER A 99 -13.20 8.04 -3.93
C SER A 99 -13.16 6.60 -3.36
N LEU A 100 -12.94 5.58 -4.20
CA LEU A 100 -12.75 4.20 -3.74
C LEU A 100 -11.48 4.05 -2.88
N LEU A 101 -10.40 4.71 -3.27
CA LEU A 101 -9.14 4.71 -2.53
C LEU A 101 -9.26 5.48 -1.21
N GLU A 102 -10.06 6.54 -1.14
CA GLU A 102 -10.38 7.26 0.10
C GLU A 102 -11.20 6.39 1.06
N GLN A 103 -12.21 5.67 0.55
CA GLN A 103 -13.02 4.75 1.36
C GLN A 103 -12.21 3.58 1.95
N GLN A 104 -11.20 3.08 1.23
CA GLN A 104 -10.30 2.06 1.75
C GLN A 104 -9.32 2.57 2.82
N GLY A 105 -9.17 3.89 2.97
CA GLY A 105 -8.24 4.50 3.89
C GLY A 105 -6.77 4.47 3.43
N PRO A 106 -5.84 4.99 4.25
CA PRO A 106 -4.42 5.13 3.87
C PRO A 106 -3.65 3.80 3.88
N VAL A 107 -4.08 2.80 4.65
CA VAL A 107 -3.34 1.55 4.86
C VAL A 107 -4.29 0.35 4.78
N PRO A 108 -4.09 -0.56 3.81
CA PRO A 108 -4.81 -1.83 3.76
C PRO A 108 -4.66 -2.64 5.06
N TYR A 109 -5.74 -3.25 5.52
CA TYR A 109 -5.75 -4.13 6.70
C TYR A 109 -4.71 -5.26 6.64
N ARG A 110 -4.30 -5.70 5.44
CA ARG A 110 -3.25 -6.70 5.24
C ARG A 110 -1.91 -6.27 5.86
N PHE A 111 -1.57 -4.98 5.85
CA PHE A 111 -0.34 -4.50 6.49
C PHE A 111 -0.46 -4.46 8.01
N VAL A 112 -1.67 -4.25 8.55
CA VAL A 112 -1.93 -4.35 9.99
C VAL A 112 -1.69 -5.78 10.48
N PHE A 113 -2.12 -6.80 9.72
CA PHE A 113 -1.84 -8.20 10.05
C PHE A 113 -0.34 -8.47 10.16
N VAL A 114 0.47 -7.97 9.23
CA VAL A 114 1.94 -8.13 9.26
C VAL A 114 2.54 -7.49 10.52
N GLY A 115 2.02 -6.35 10.96
CA GLY A 115 2.46 -5.71 12.21
C GLY A 115 2.02 -6.45 13.47
N VAL A 116 0.93 -7.21 13.42
CA VAL A 116 0.39 -7.98 14.55
C VAL A 116 0.99 -9.40 14.63
N LEU A 117 1.60 -9.92 13.56
CA LEU A 117 2.28 -11.23 13.55
C LEU A 117 3.23 -11.43 14.75
N PRO A 118 4.14 -10.48 15.08
CA PRO A 118 4.92 -10.50 16.32
C PRO A 118 4.16 -10.88 17.59
N HIS A 119 2.97 -10.30 17.79
CA HIS A 119 2.14 -10.55 18.97
C HIS A 119 1.54 -11.95 18.98
N VAL A 120 1.08 -12.45 17.83
CA VAL A 120 0.46 -13.77 17.72
C VAL A 120 1.46 -14.89 18.01
N PHE A 121 2.71 -14.74 17.57
CA PHE A 121 3.77 -15.72 17.85
C PHE A 121 4.33 -15.64 19.27
N SER A 122 3.94 -14.61 20.05
CA SER A 122 4.41 -14.38 21.42
C SER A 122 3.39 -14.75 22.50
N CYS A 123 2.17 -15.14 22.11
CA CYS A 123 1.15 -15.73 22.98
C CYS A 123 1.27 -17.25 22.96
#